data_AF-A4ITP8-F1
#
_entry.id   AF-A4ITP8-F1
#
_cell.length_a   1.000
_cell.length_b   1.000
_cell.length_c   1.000
_cell.angle_alpha   90.00
_cell.angle_beta   90.00
_cell.angle_gamma   90.00
#
_symmetry.space_group_name_H-M   'P 1'
#
loop_
_entity.id
_entity.type
_entity.pdbx_description
1 polymer ?
#
loop_
_entity_poly.entity_id
_entity_poly.type
_entity_poly.pdbx_seq_one_letter_code
_entity_poly.pdbx_strand_id
1 'polypeptide(L)'
;MLRILHAKLKNSLLTRRLPKATFFILADVMAITSCRHLAVYNGGKQHKKRGLFMAWTSRDFLLGVHLVAAIMWVGGVAFIGWAVYPASRFMRPLQRQQFFRSLMQWSHRPLAAAGAVVITTGIWLGTAAGPIHSWADVWLTAYGRVWLTALLTGTATLAWGMFVGYRKAMTVFADEELWQQAEHGNDAPLKNAMTSIIAIQSVEAAGFVVLILCMLLLS
;
A
#
# COMPACT_ATOMS: atom_id res chain seq x y z
N MET A 1 22.31 47.65 7.59
CA MET A 1 22.74 46.58 6.66
C MET A 1 22.77 45.19 7.32
N LEU A 2 23.21 45.04 8.58
CA LEU A 2 23.28 43.75 9.30
C LEU A 2 21.92 43.05 9.59
N ARG A 3 20.81 43.80 9.71
CA ARG A 3 19.47 43.23 9.99
C ARG A 3 18.79 42.60 8.76
N ILE A 4 19.18 42.98 7.55
CA ILE A 4 18.63 42.40 6.30
C ILE A 4 19.30 41.05 5.99
N LEU A 5 20.56 40.86 6.37
CA LEU A 5 21.26 39.58 6.21
C LEU A 5 20.68 38.50 7.14
N HIS A 6 20.22 38.86 8.34
CA HIS A 6 19.66 37.91 9.31
C HIS A 6 18.27 37.39 8.89
N ALA A 7 17.47 38.19 8.19
CA ALA A 7 16.18 37.75 7.64
C ALA A 7 16.35 36.81 6.43
N LYS A 8 17.41 36.98 5.63
CA LYS A 8 17.69 36.12 4.47
C LYS A 8 18.29 34.77 4.86
N LEU A 9 19.05 34.68 5.96
CA LEU A 9 19.59 33.41 6.45
C LEU A 9 18.51 32.52 7.10
N LYS A 10 17.50 33.12 7.77
CA LYS A 10 16.44 32.34 8.45
C LYS A 10 15.46 31.66 7.48
N ASN A 11 15.31 32.19 6.26
CA ASN A 11 14.51 31.57 5.19
C ASN A 11 15.26 30.51 4.36
N SER A 12 16.58 30.37 4.52
CA SER A 12 17.38 29.36 3.80
C SER A 12 17.43 27.99 4.49
N LEU A 13 16.95 27.88 5.74
CA LEU A 13 17.06 26.66 6.54
C LEU A 13 15.76 25.84 6.65
N LEU A 14 14.66 26.31 6.05
CA LEU A 14 13.34 25.64 6.07
C LEU A 14 13.03 24.83 4.80
N THR A 15 13.96 24.75 3.84
CA THR A 15 13.89 23.84 2.69
C THR A 15 14.71 22.58 2.93
N ARG A 16 14.48 21.90 4.06
CA ARG A 16 14.89 20.49 4.19
C ARG A 16 13.99 19.66 3.28
N ARG A 17 14.52 19.40 2.08
CA ARG A 17 14.03 18.38 1.14
C ARG A 17 13.72 17.09 1.90
N LEU A 18 12.45 16.68 1.89
CA LEU A 18 12.08 15.29 2.10
C LEU A 18 12.87 14.42 1.10
N PRO A 19 13.44 13.29 1.52
CA PRO A 19 14.31 12.50 0.65
C PRO A 19 13.48 11.88 -0.47
N LYS A 20 13.67 12.39 -1.70
CA LYS A 20 13.24 11.77 -2.96
C LYS A 20 13.96 10.44 -3.25
N ALA A 21 14.81 9.97 -2.34
CA ALA A 21 15.68 8.80 -2.56
C ALA A 21 14.99 7.45 -2.27
N THR A 22 13.95 7.41 -1.43
CA THR A 22 13.12 6.20 -1.25
C THR A 22 12.05 6.07 -2.35
N PHE A 23 11.91 7.11 -3.19
CA PHE A 23 10.82 7.33 -4.14
C PHE A 23 10.94 6.55 -5.46
N PHE A 24 12.10 5.93 -5.74
CA PHE A 24 12.34 5.18 -6.99
C PHE A 24 12.19 3.66 -6.84
N ILE A 25 12.33 3.11 -5.64
CA ILE A 25 12.47 1.66 -5.46
C ILE A 25 11.14 0.91 -5.67
N LEU A 26 9.98 1.49 -5.33
CA LEU A 26 8.70 0.78 -5.47
C LEU A 26 8.12 0.77 -6.90
N ALA A 27 8.34 1.82 -7.69
CA ALA A 27 7.88 1.86 -9.07
C ALA A 27 8.71 0.93 -9.97
N ASP A 28 10.01 0.86 -9.74
CA ASP A 28 10.89 -0.07 -10.45
C ASP A 28 10.63 -1.54 -10.06
N VAL A 29 10.32 -1.85 -8.80
CA VAL A 29 10.01 -3.23 -8.38
C VAL A 29 8.72 -3.76 -9.04
N MET A 30 7.69 -2.92 -9.23
CA MET A 30 6.46 -3.31 -9.96
C MET A 30 6.70 -3.44 -11.48
N ALA A 31 7.59 -2.65 -12.07
CA ALA A 31 7.95 -2.79 -13.48
C ALA A 31 8.85 -4.01 -13.76
N ILE A 32 9.76 -4.35 -12.84
CA ILE A 32 10.73 -5.45 -13.00
C ILE A 32 10.06 -6.83 -12.85
N THR A 33 9.06 -6.97 -11.98
CA THR A 33 8.33 -8.25 -11.82
C THR A 33 7.44 -8.58 -13.04
N SER A 34 6.91 -7.56 -13.72
CA SER A 34 6.13 -7.76 -14.96
C SER A 34 7.02 -8.16 -16.15
N CYS A 35 8.25 -7.65 -16.23
CA CYS A 35 9.19 -8.00 -17.31
C CYS A 35 9.90 -9.36 -17.11
N ARG A 36 10.18 -9.79 -15.87
CA ARG A 36 10.86 -11.09 -15.64
C ARG A 36 9.97 -12.29 -15.92
N HIS A 37 8.66 -12.16 -15.81
CA HIS A 37 7.73 -13.26 -16.10
C HIS A 37 7.59 -13.54 -17.62
N LEU A 38 8.01 -12.62 -18.48
CA LEU A 38 7.97 -12.77 -19.94
C LEU A 38 9.31 -13.19 -20.57
N ALA A 39 10.44 -13.07 -19.85
CA ALA A 39 11.77 -13.29 -20.41
C ALA A 39 12.34 -14.71 -20.21
N VAL A 40 11.75 -15.56 -19.36
CA VAL A 40 12.30 -16.89 -19.02
C VAL A 40 11.69 -18.03 -19.86
N TYR A 41 10.72 -17.75 -20.73
CA TYR A 41 10.03 -18.77 -21.52
C TYR A 41 10.35 -18.68 -23.03
N ASN A 42 11.63 -18.61 -23.40
CA ASN A 42 11.98 -18.63 -24.83
C ASN A 42 13.28 -19.38 -25.15
N GLY A 43 13.32 -20.64 -24.73
CA GLY A 43 14.37 -21.60 -25.11
C GLY A 43 13.80 -23.00 -25.32
N GLY A 44 13.16 -23.25 -26.47
CA GLY A 44 12.77 -24.62 -26.84
C GLY A 44 11.70 -24.69 -27.93
N LYS A 45 12.12 -24.88 -29.18
CA LYS A 45 11.26 -25.24 -30.32
C LYS A 45 10.47 -26.51 -30.00
N GLN A 46 9.19 -26.57 -30.39
CA GLN A 46 8.61 -27.59 -31.29
C GLN A 46 7.09 -27.38 -31.43
N HIS A 47 6.65 -27.38 -32.68
CA HIS A 47 5.25 -27.25 -33.11
C HIS A 47 4.36 -28.34 -32.52
N LYS A 48 3.32 -27.95 -31.77
CA LYS A 48 2.07 -28.71 -31.73
C LYS A 48 0.90 -27.75 -31.49
N LYS A 49 0.15 -27.44 -32.54
CA LYS A 49 -1.20 -26.87 -32.45
C LYS A 49 -2.06 -27.87 -31.65
N ARG A 50 -2.12 -27.71 -30.33
CA ARG A 50 -3.16 -28.29 -29.48
C ARG A 50 -4.12 -27.16 -29.15
N GLY A 51 -5.42 -27.43 -29.28
CA GLY A 51 -6.50 -26.51 -28.95
C GLY A 51 -6.25 -25.87 -27.59
N LEU A 52 -6.31 -24.54 -27.57
CA LEU A 52 -5.89 -23.66 -26.49
C LEU A 52 -6.97 -23.61 -25.39
N PHE A 53 -7.34 -24.74 -24.80
CA PHE A 53 -7.95 -24.77 -23.48
C PHE A 53 -6.80 -24.98 -22.49
N MET A 54 -6.20 -23.87 -22.00
CA MET A 54 -5.39 -23.96 -20.79
C MET A 54 -6.34 -24.46 -19.69
N ALA A 55 -6.22 -25.73 -19.30
CA ALA A 55 -6.83 -26.17 -18.06
C ALA A 55 -6.07 -25.46 -16.93
N TRP A 56 -6.62 -24.36 -16.43
CA TRP A 56 -6.06 -23.64 -15.30
C TRP A 56 -6.01 -24.61 -14.12
N THR A 57 -4.84 -24.82 -13.53
CA THR A 57 -4.78 -25.56 -12.28
C THR A 57 -5.45 -24.73 -11.19
N SER A 58 -6.04 -25.38 -10.18
CA SER A 58 -6.66 -24.69 -9.05
C SER A 58 -5.68 -23.71 -8.37
N ARG A 59 -4.40 -24.07 -8.32
CA ARG A 59 -3.31 -23.24 -7.82
C ARG A 59 -3.11 -21.97 -8.65
N ASP A 60 -3.09 -22.06 -9.98
CA ASP A 60 -2.89 -20.90 -10.86
C ASP A 60 -4.06 -19.91 -10.76
N PHE A 61 -5.28 -20.44 -10.66
CA PHE A 61 -6.47 -19.62 -10.42
C PHE A 61 -6.40 -18.89 -9.09
N LEU A 62 -6.05 -19.59 -8.00
CA LEU A 62 -5.90 -18.99 -6.67
C LEU A 62 -4.80 -17.92 -6.63
N LEU A 63 -3.67 -18.17 -7.29
CA LEU A 63 -2.60 -17.18 -7.42
C LEU A 63 -3.09 -15.94 -8.18
N GLY A 64 -3.84 -16.11 -9.27
CA GLY A 64 -4.43 -15.00 -10.01
C GLY A 64 -5.36 -14.15 -9.15
N VAL A 65 -6.28 -14.79 -8.42
CA VAL A 65 -7.19 -14.09 -7.49
C VAL A 65 -6.41 -13.36 -6.39
N HIS A 66 -5.40 -14.00 -5.80
CA HIS A 66 -4.55 -13.40 -4.77
C HIS A 66 -3.84 -12.14 -5.28
N LEU A 67 -3.25 -12.21 -6.48
CA LEU A 67 -2.55 -11.07 -7.09
C LEU A 67 -3.50 -9.91 -7.41
N VAL A 68 -4.67 -10.18 -7.99
CA VAL A 68 -5.66 -9.13 -8.27
C VAL A 68 -6.13 -8.47 -6.97
N ALA A 69 -6.42 -9.26 -5.94
CA ALA A 69 -6.81 -8.74 -4.64
C ALA A 69 -5.68 -7.93 -3.97
N ALA A 70 -4.42 -8.37 -4.11
CA ALA A 70 -3.25 -7.66 -3.60
C ALA A 70 -3.04 -6.32 -4.30
N ILE A 71 -3.20 -6.27 -5.63
CA ILE A 71 -3.15 -5.03 -6.42
C ILE A 71 -4.27 -4.08 -5.99
N MET A 72 -5.50 -4.58 -5.84
CA MET A 72 -6.61 -3.76 -5.38
C MET A 72 -6.37 -3.18 -3.98
N TRP A 73 -5.88 -4.00 -3.05
CA TRP A 73 -5.64 -3.57 -1.68
C TRP A 73 -4.43 -2.62 -1.57
N VAL A 74 -3.23 -3.13 -1.86
CA VAL A 74 -1.97 -2.38 -1.73
C VAL A 74 -1.93 -1.22 -2.72
N GLY A 75 -2.26 -1.49 -3.98
CA GLY A 75 -2.29 -0.50 -5.04
C GLY A 75 -3.37 0.56 -4.82
N GLY A 76 -4.55 0.19 -4.31
CA GLY A 76 -5.60 1.14 -3.97
C GLY A 76 -5.22 2.10 -2.85
N VAL A 77 -4.62 1.59 -1.76
CA VAL A 77 -4.12 2.44 -0.66
C VAL A 77 -2.98 3.36 -1.15
N ALA A 78 -2.04 2.81 -1.92
CA ALA A 78 -0.94 3.58 -2.50
C ALA A 78 -1.44 4.66 -3.48
N PHE A 79 -2.44 4.35 -4.32
CA PHE A 79 -3.05 5.29 -5.24
C PHE A 79 -3.72 6.46 -4.51
N ILE A 80 -4.45 6.19 -3.43
CA ILE A 80 -5.05 7.26 -2.61
C ILE A 80 -3.98 8.16 -2.01
N GLY A 81 -2.95 7.57 -1.39
CA GLY A 81 -1.88 8.32 -0.73
C GLY A 81 -0.98 9.11 -1.69
N TRP A 82 -0.70 8.57 -2.88
CA TRP A 82 0.25 9.14 -3.82
C TRP A 82 -0.39 9.94 -4.96
N ALA A 83 -1.47 9.46 -5.56
CA ALA A 83 -2.10 10.18 -6.67
C ALA A 83 -3.19 11.13 -6.16
N VAL A 84 -4.12 10.60 -5.37
CA VAL A 84 -5.33 11.35 -5.00
C VAL A 84 -5.02 12.47 -3.99
N TYR A 85 -4.22 12.18 -2.96
CA TYR A 85 -3.90 13.17 -1.93
C TYR A 85 -3.19 14.42 -2.50
N PRO A 86 -2.12 14.32 -3.31
CA PRO A 86 -1.52 15.51 -3.95
C PRO A 86 -2.46 16.22 -4.91
N ALA A 87 -3.24 15.50 -5.73
CA ALA A 87 -4.18 16.11 -6.66
C ALA A 87 -5.27 16.92 -5.94
N SER A 88 -5.71 16.47 -4.75
CA SER A 88 -6.69 17.20 -3.95
C SER A 88 -6.20 18.55 -3.43
N ARG A 89 -4.88 18.82 -3.45
CA ARG A 89 -4.30 20.07 -2.93
C ARG A 89 -4.74 21.31 -3.70
N PHE A 90 -5.24 21.13 -4.91
CA PHE A 90 -5.78 22.20 -5.74
C PHE A 90 -7.25 22.56 -5.40
N MET A 91 -7.92 21.75 -4.59
CA MET A 91 -9.28 22.03 -4.11
C MET A 91 -9.27 23.01 -2.93
N ARG A 92 -10.35 23.77 -2.75
CA ARG A 92 -10.59 24.56 -1.53
C ARG A 92 -10.68 23.64 -0.30
N PRO A 93 -10.21 24.07 0.88
CA PRO A 93 -10.22 23.25 2.10
C PRO A 93 -11.55 22.53 2.36
N LEU A 94 -12.69 23.22 2.37
CA LEU A 94 -13.98 22.58 2.65
C LEU A 94 -14.41 21.56 1.57
N GLN A 95 -14.13 21.85 0.30
CA GLN A 95 -14.39 20.90 -0.80
C GLN A 95 -13.51 19.65 -0.65
N ARG A 96 -12.24 19.84 -0.27
CA ARG A 96 -11.29 18.76 -0.02
C ARG A 96 -11.73 17.87 1.14
N GLN A 97 -12.26 18.46 2.21
CA GLN A 97 -12.81 17.73 3.35
C GLN A 97 -13.95 16.80 2.93
N GLN A 98 -14.94 17.34 2.21
CA GLN A 98 -16.10 16.58 1.72
C GLN A 98 -15.66 15.45 0.78
N PHE A 99 -14.72 15.76 -0.12
CA PHE A 99 -14.13 14.77 -1.01
C PHE A 99 -13.46 13.62 -0.23
N PHE A 100 -12.61 13.92 0.76
CA PHE A 100 -11.94 12.88 1.53
C PHE A 100 -12.89 12.07 2.43
N ARG A 101 -13.88 12.71 3.06
CA ARG A 101 -14.92 11.97 3.81
C ARG A 101 -15.60 10.95 2.91
N SER A 102 -16.05 11.39 1.74
CA SER A 102 -16.76 10.55 0.77
C SER A 102 -15.86 9.44 0.25
N LEU A 103 -14.63 9.79 -0.15
CA LEU A 103 -13.64 8.83 -0.63
C LEU A 103 -13.37 7.75 0.42
N MET A 104 -13.14 8.11 1.69
CA MET A 104 -12.84 7.13 2.74
C MET A 104 -14.04 6.24 3.06
N GLN A 105 -15.26 6.79 3.09
CA GLN A 105 -16.47 5.99 3.32
C GLN A 105 -16.67 4.92 2.24
N TRP A 106 -16.41 5.27 0.97
CA TRP A 106 -16.59 4.37 -0.15
C TRP A 106 -15.43 3.39 -0.35
N SER A 107 -14.19 3.85 -0.19
CA SER A 107 -13.00 3.03 -0.46
C SER A 107 -12.63 2.09 0.69
N HIS A 108 -12.95 2.44 1.94
CA HIS A 108 -12.49 1.67 3.09
C HIS A 108 -12.96 0.21 3.06
N ARG A 109 -14.25 -0.03 2.82
CA ARG A 109 -14.81 -1.40 2.84
C ARG A 109 -14.29 -2.27 1.69
N PRO A 110 -14.29 -1.82 0.42
CA PRO A 110 -13.71 -2.61 -0.67
C PRO A 110 -12.22 -2.91 -0.49
N LEU A 111 -11.42 -1.94 -0.01
CA LEU A 111 -10.00 -2.16 0.23
C LEU A 111 -9.76 -3.15 1.37
N ALA A 112 -10.53 -3.05 2.46
CA ALA A 112 -10.46 -4.01 3.55
C ALA A 112 -10.89 -5.42 3.11
N ALA A 113 -11.94 -5.52 2.30
CA ALA A 113 -12.39 -6.79 1.73
C ALA A 113 -11.32 -7.40 0.81
N ALA A 114 -10.67 -6.60 -0.03
CA ALA A 114 -9.54 -7.04 -0.85
C ALA A 114 -8.39 -7.57 0.02
N GLY A 115 -8.04 -6.88 1.10
CA GLY A 115 -7.02 -7.36 2.04
C GLY A 115 -7.40 -8.65 2.75
N ALA A 116 -8.66 -8.81 3.13
CA ALA A 116 -9.16 -10.07 3.68
C ALA A 116 -9.05 -11.22 2.66
N VAL A 117 -9.37 -10.96 1.39
CA VAL A 117 -9.20 -11.95 0.29
C VAL A 117 -7.72 -12.32 0.11
N VAL A 118 -6.79 -11.35 0.17
CA VAL A 118 -5.35 -11.62 0.10
C VAL A 118 -4.92 -12.55 1.23
N ILE A 119 -5.36 -12.30 2.47
CA ILE A 119 -5.01 -13.14 3.62
C ILE A 119 -5.57 -14.56 3.44
N THR A 120 -6.85 -14.70 3.09
CA THR A 120 -7.49 -16.03 2.96
C THR A 120 -6.88 -16.85 1.83
N THR A 121 -6.68 -16.23 0.66
CA THR A 121 -6.03 -16.90 -0.48
C THR A 121 -4.56 -17.20 -0.21
N GLY A 122 -3.85 -16.34 0.54
CA GLY A 122 -2.47 -16.59 0.96
C GLY A 122 -2.32 -17.76 1.93
N ILE A 123 -3.32 -17.97 2.80
CA ILE A 123 -3.38 -19.17 3.65
C ILE A 123 -3.52 -20.42 2.77
N TRP A 124 -4.47 -20.42 1.84
CA TRP A 124 -4.69 -21.56 0.94
C TRP A 124 -3.50 -21.87 0.03
N LEU A 125 -2.84 -20.84 -0.49
CA LEU A 125 -1.65 -21.00 -1.33
C LEU A 125 -0.45 -21.56 -0.55
N GLY A 126 -0.33 -21.25 0.74
CA GLY A 126 0.75 -21.77 1.58
C GLY A 126 0.53 -23.20 2.07
N THR A 127 -0.73 -23.56 2.35
CA THR A 127 -1.08 -24.86 2.96
C THR A 127 -1.59 -25.87 1.94
N ALA A 128 -2.81 -25.69 1.42
CA ALA A 128 -3.48 -26.67 0.56
C ALA A 128 -2.84 -26.78 -0.83
N ALA A 129 -2.40 -25.65 -1.39
CA ALA A 129 -1.73 -25.59 -2.70
C ALA A 129 -0.21 -25.37 -2.58
N GLY A 130 0.33 -25.52 -1.36
CA GLY A 130 1.73 -25.24 -1.02
C GLY A 130 2.39 -26.38 -0.26
N PRO A 131 3.63 -26.17 0.21
CA PRO A 131 4.45 -27.21 0.84
C PRO A 131 4.21 -27.39 2.34
N ILE A 132 3.32 -26.59 2.98
CA ILE A 132 3.06 -26.66 4.42
C ILE A 132 1.97 -27.69 4.69
N HIS A 133 2.36 -28.88 5.16
CA HIS A 133 1.42 -29.96 5.49
C HIS A 133 1.32 -30.22 7.00
N SER A 134 2.27 -29.72 7.78
CA SER A 134 2.33 -29.88 9.22
C SER A 134 2.76 -28.60 9.94
N TRP A 135 2.48 -28.52 11.25
CA TRP A 135 2.96 -27.41 12.09
C TRP A 135 4.49 -27.31 12.15
N ALA A 136 5.19 -28.44 12.00
CA ALA A 136 6.64 -28.47 11.98
C ALA A 136 7.19 -27.70 10.76
N ASP A 137 6.52 -27.80 9.60
CA ASP A 137 6.95 -27.14 8.37
C ASP A 137 6.96 -25.62 8.50
N VAL A 138 6.04 -25.05 9.30
CA VAL A 138 5.95 -23.61 9.57
C VAL A 138 7.22 -23.08 10.25
N TRP A 139 7.76 -23.83 11.21
CA TRP A 139 8.88 -23.37 12.04
C TRP A 139 10.24 -23.82 11.52
N LEU A 140 10.32 -25.03 10.94
CA LEU A 140 11.59 -25.64 10.56
C LEU A 140 12.03 -25.27 9.15
N THR A 141 11.10 -24.92 8.25
CA THR A 141 11.45 -24.59 6.87
C THR A 141 11.67 -23.09 6.68
N ALA A 142 12.51 -22.72 5.70
CA ALA A 142 12.65 -21.32 5.30
C ALA A 142 11.33 -20.78 4.73
N TYR A 143 10.65 -21.57 3.89
CA TYR A 143 9.36 -21.23 3.31
C TYR A 143 8.31 -20.93 4.38
N GLY A 144 8.14 -21.83 5.36
CA GLY A 144 7.16 -21.70 6.44
C GLY A 144 7.34 -20.45 7.27
N ARG A 145 8.59 -20.09 7.58
CA ARG A 145 8.91 -18.86 8.35
C ARG A 145 8.59 -17.59 7.56
N VAL A 146 8.91 -17.54 6.26
CA VAL A 146 8.57 -16.39 5.41
C VAL A 146 7.07 -16.29 5.22
N TRP A 147 6.38 -17.42 4.98
CA TRP A 147 4.92 -17.48 4.88
C TRP A 147 4.24 -16.99 6.17
N LEU A 148 4.69 -17.45 7.34
CA LEU A 148 4.15 -17.02 8.63
C LEU A 148 4.39 -15.52 8.86
N THR A 149 5.58 -15.03 8.53
CA THR A 149 5.91 -13.60 8.63
C THR A 149 5.00 -12.77 7.73
N ALA A 150 4.74 -13.22 6.50
CA ALA A 150 3.81 -12.58 5.58
C ALA A 150 2.38 -12.59 6.13
N LEU A 151 1.92 -13.71 6.68
CA LEU A 151 0.58 -13.84 7.25
C LEU A 151 0.37 -12.91 8.44
N LEU A 152 1.32 -12.90 9.39
CA LEU A 152 1.27 -12.03 10.56
C LEU A 152 1.33 -10.55 10.16
N THR A 153 2.24 -10.19 9.25
CA THR A 153 2.37 -8.82 8.76
C THR A 153 1.11 -8.38 8.04
N GLY A 154 0.55 -9.21 7.16
CA GLY A 154 -0.67 -8.90 6.41
C GLY A 154 -1.88 -8.69 7.33
N THR A 155 -2.05 -9.56 8.31
CA THR A 155 -3.12 -9.45 9.30
C THR A 155 -2.96 -8.20 10.17
N ALA A 156 -1.76 -7.94 10.67
CA ALA A 156 -1.47 -6.74 11.45
C ALA A 156 -1.67 -5.45 10.64
N THR A 157 -1.23 -5.44 9.38
CA THR A 157 -1.37 -4.31 8.45
C THR A 157 -2.85 -4.02 8.16
N LEU A 158 -3.64 -5.05 7.87
CA LEU A 158 -5.08 -4.91 7.65
C LEU A 158 -5.81 -4.41 8.91
N ALA A 159 -5.51 -5.01 10.07
CA ALA A 159 -6.09 -4.60 11.34
C ALA A 159 -5.72 -3.14 11.68
N TRP A 160 -4.47 -2.75 11.44
CA TRP A 160 -4.00 -1.38 11.65
C TRP A 160 -4.75 -0.38 10.76
N GLY A 161 -4.85 -0.65 9.46
CA GLY A 161 -5.58 0.20 8.52
C GLY A 161 -7.06 0.35 8.91
N MET A 162 -7.70 -0.75 9.33
CA MET A 162 -9.11 -0.75 9.72
C MET A 162 -9.40 -0.06 11.05
N PHE A 163 -8.62 -0.34 12.09
CA PHE A 163 -8.93 0.13 13.44
C PHE A 163 -8.22 1.43 13.82
N VAL A 164 -7.05 1.72 13.25
CA VAL A 164 -6.24 2.88 13.62
C VAL A 164 -6.25 3.92 12.51
N GLY A 165 -5.84 3.54 11.29
CA GLY A 165 -5.72 4.46 10.15
C GLY A 165 -7.05 5.11 9.78
N TYR A 166 -8.07 4.29 9.50
CA TYR A 166 -9.40 4.76 9.15
C TYR A 166 -10.01 5.67 10.23
N ARG A 167 -9.95 5.25 11.50
CA ARG A 167 -10.53 6.03 12.60
C ARG A 167 -9.86 7.39 12.74
N LYS A 168 -8.53 7.44 12.75
CA LYS A 168 -7.80 8.71 12.85
C LYS A 168 -8.12 9.64 11.68
N ALA A 169 -8.14 9.12 10.46
CA ALA A 169 -8.47 9.90 9.27
C ALA A 169 -9.88 10.48 9.38
N MET A 170 -10.87 9.66 9.74
CA MET A 170 -12.25 10.11 9.91
C MET A 170 -12.42 11.11 11.05
N THR A 171 -11.64 11.04 12.14
CA THR A 171 -11.66 12.08 13.19
C THR A 171 -11.20 13.43 12.66
N VAL A 172 -10.11 13.48 11.90
CA VAL A 172 -9.60 14.76 11.33
C VAL A 172 -10.55 15.28 10.23
N PHE A 173 -11.11 14.39 9.42
CA PHE A 173 -12.11 14.79 8.43
C PHE A 173 -13.42 15.20 9.12
N ALA A 174 -13.70 14.62 10.29
CA ALA A 174 -14.72 14.92 11.29
C ALA A 174 -14.86 16.40 11.70
N ASP A 175 -13.70 17.04 11.84
CA ASP A 175 -13.55 18.27 12.60
C ASP A 175 -13.79 19.52 11.74
N GLU A 176 -15.02 20.01 11.72
CA GLU A 176 -15.40 21.16 10.89
C GLU A 176 -14.63 22.44 11.24
N GLU A 177 -14.25 22.62 12.51
CA GLU A 177 -13.51 23.78 12.96
C GLU A 177 -12.12 23.84 12.31
N LEU A 178 -11.39 22.71 12.29
CA LEU A 178 -10.08 22.61 11.65
C LEU A 178 -10.12 23.00 10.16
N TRP A 179 -11.16 22.59 9.45
CA TRP A 179 -11.32 22.86 8.02
C TRP A 179 -11.81 24.28 7.75
N GLN A 180 -12.70 24.82 8.61
CA GLN A 180 -13.12 26.22 8.53
C GLN A 180 -11.96 27.18 8.81
N GLN A 181 -11.12 26.92 9.80
CA GLN A 181 -9.95 27.75 10.09
C GLN A 181 -9.00 27.81 8.88
N ALA A 182 -8.80 26.68 8.20
CA ALA A 182 -7.98 26.62 6.99
C ALA A 182 -8.61 27.38 5.81
N GLU A 183 -9.94 27.38 5.67
CA GLU A 183 -10.65 28.18 4.66
C GLU A 183 -10.46 29.69 4.89
N HIS A 184 -10.41 30.12 6.16
CA HIS A 184 -10.15 31.51 6.55
C HIS A 184 -8.65 31.90 6.55
N GLY A 185 -7.77 31.02 6.08
CA GLY A 185 -6.35 31.31 5.89
C GLY A 185 -5.42 30.86 7.03
N ASN A 186 -5.93 30.28 8.12
CA ASN A 186 -5.10 29.68 9.16
C ASN A 186 -4.93 28.17 8.91
N ASP A 187 -3.97 27.81 8.08
CA ASP A 187 -3.78 26.42 7.61
C ASP A 187 -2.87 25.55 8.50
N ALA A 188 -2.20 26.14 9.50
CA ALA A 188 -1.23 25.44 10.33
C ALA A 188 -1.83 24.28 11.16
N PRO A 189 -3.00 24.45 11.82
CA PRO A 189 -3.63 23.36 12.56
C PRO A 189 -3.99 22.18 11.66
N LEU A 190 -4.56 22.46 10.49
CA LEU A 190 -4.91 21.45 9.50
C LEU A 190 -3.68 20.70 8.98
N LYS A 191 -2.58 21.40 8.65
CA LYS A 191 -1.33 20.76 8.24
C LYS A 191 -0.76 19.81 9.29
N ASN A 192 -0.82 20.20 10.56
CA ASN A 192 -0.38 19.34 11.67
C ASN A 192 -1.26 18.09 11.79
N ALA A 193 -2.58 18.24 11.73
CA ALA A 193 -3.53 17.13 11.75
C ALA A 193 -3.33 16.17 10.57
N MET A 194 -3.15 16.70 9.36
CA MET A 194 -2.87 15.90 8.17
C MET A 194 -1.51 15.19 8.25
N THR A 195 -0.49 15.83 8.83
CA THR A 195 0.82 15.20 9.05
C THR A 195 0.71 14.04 10.04
N SER A 196 -0.13 14.16 11.07
CA SER A 196 -0.42 13.06 12.00
C SER A 196 -1.08 11.86 11.30
N ILE A 197 -2.00 12.10 10.36
CA ILE A 197 -2.57 11.02 9.53
C ILE A 197 -1.46 10.34 8.73
N ILE A 198 -0.62 11.11 8.04
CA ILE A 198 0.49 10.57 7.22
C ILE A 198 1.44 9.73 8.09
N ALA A 199 1.77 10.19 9.29
CA ALA A 199 2.64 9.46 10.20
C ALA A 199 2.04 8.10 10.60
N ILE A 200 0.75 8.07 10.95
CA ILE A 200 0.04 6.83 11.31
C ILE A 200 -0.11 5.88 10.12
N GLN A 201 -0.37 6.43 8.94
CA GLN A 201 -0.53 5.67 7.70
C GLN A 201 0.81 5.11 7.18
N SER A 202 1.94 5.71 7.56
CA SER A 202 3.26 5.21 7.16
C SER A 202 3.59 3.83 7.74
N VAL A 203 2.99 3.46 8.87
CA VAL A 203 3.09 2.11 9.46
C VAL A 203 2.47 1.06 8.54
N GLU A 204 1.31 1.34 7.96
CA GLU A 204 0.66 0.46 6.98
C GLU A 204 1.50 0.33 5.71
N ALA A 205 2.07 1.44 5.22
CA ALA A 205 2.97 1.41 4.07
C ALA A 205 4.23 0.56 4.32
N ALA A 206 4.82 0.64 5.53
CA ALA A 206 5.94 -0.21 5.91
C ALA A 206 5.54 -1.71 5.93
N GLY A 207 4.34 -2.03 6.41
CA GLY A 207 3.77 -3.38 6.34
C GLY A 207 3.68 -3.89 4.90
N PHE A 208 3.22 -3.07 3.96
CA PHE A 208 3.20 -3.44 2.54
C PHE A 208 4.58 -3.68 1.94
N VAL A 209 5.60 -2.91 2.33
CA VAL A 209 6.99 -3.16 1.89
C VAL A 209 7.44 -4.53 2.37
N VAL A 210 7.20 -4.88 3.63
CA VAL A 210 7.54 -6.19 4.19
C VAL A 210 6.79 -7.31 3.44
N LEU A 211 5.50 -7.13 3.14
CA LEU A 211 4.73 -8.12 2.36
C LEU A 211 5.29 -8.33 0.96
N ILE A 212 5.66 -7.26 0.26
CA ILE A 212 6.28 -7.36 -1.08
C ILE A 212 7.60 -8.13 -0.99
N LEU A 213 8.44 -7.83 0.01
CA LEU A 213 9.68 -8.56 0.23
C LEU A 213 9.43 -10.04 0.52
N CYS A 214 8.44 -10.38 1.36
CA CYS A 214 8.07 -11.77 1.61
C CYS A 214 7.63 -12.48 0.33
N MET A 215 6.86 -11.82 -0.54
CA MET A 215 6.43 -12.41 -1.82
C MET A 215 7.60 -12.71 -2.75
N LEU A 216 8.58 -11.80 -2.82
CA LEU A 216 9.81 -12.00 -3.60
C LEU A 216 10.71 -13.12 -3.06
N LEU A 217 10.60 -13.42 -1.76
CA LEU A 217 11.35 -14.52 -1.13
C LEU A 217 10.62 -15.88 -1.24
N LEU A 218 9.32 -15.88 -1.52
CA LEU A 218 8.50 -17.08 -1.71
C LEU A 218 8.37 -17.50 -3.18
N SER A 219 8.77 -16.63 -4.12
CA SER A 219 8.80 -16.88 -5.57
C SER A 219 10.05 -17.61 -6.02
#